data_AF-A0A4V5TQS8-F1
#
_entry.id   AF-A0A4V5TQS8-F1
#
_cell.length_a   1.000
_cell.length_b   1.000
_cell.length_c   1.000
_cell.angle_alpha   90.00
_cell.angle_beta   90.00
_cell.angle_gamma   90.00
#
_symmetry.space_group_name_H-M   'P 1'
#
loop_
_entity.id
_entity.type
_entity.pdbx_description
1 polymer ?
#
loop_
_entity_poly.entity_id
_entity_poly.type
_entity_poly.pdbx_seq_one_letter_code
_entity_poly.pdbx_strand_id
1 'polypeptide(L)'
;DKTDDQLIDCYVYTFDFGKKTNMYLTYMNTGEQRERGIELLELKQHYKKSGFSVTDKELPDYLPLLLEFFANANEQDSEPIMSKYKENMQALHVQLKEADSMYEPILAAVLLAIDTWSVQTN
;
A
#
# COMPACT_ATOMS: atom_id res chain seq x y z
N ASP A 1 7.24 -22.35 16.04
CA ASP A 1 7.75 -21.30 15.14
C ASP A 1 7.87 -21.80 13.72
N LYS A 2 7.61 -20.93 12.74
CA LYS A 2 7.83 -21.21 11.31
C LYS A 2 9.33 -21.07 11.01
N THR A 3 9.84 -21.88 10.10
CA THR A 3 11.18 -21.71 9.50
C THR A 3 11.20 -20.54 8.52
N ASP A 4 12.38 -20.05 8.16
CA ASP A 4 12.54 -18.96 7.19
C ASP A 4 11.90 -19.31 5.83
N ASP A 5 12.12 -20.54 5.34
CA ASP A 5 11.51 -21.02 4.09
C ASP A 5 9.98 -21.01 4.17
N GLN A 6 9.41 -21.44 5.30
CA GLN A 6 7.96 -21.40 5.52
C GLN A 6 7.40 -19.97 5.59
N LEU A 7 8.18 -19.00 6.06
CA LEU A 7 7.80 -17.59 6.06
C LEU A 7 7.82 -17.02 4.64
N ILE A 8 8.87 -17.34 3.85
CA ILE A 8 8.98 -16.94 2.45
C ILE A 8 7.81 -17.50 1.65
N ASP A 9 7.54 -18.80 1.75
CA ASP A 9 6.43 -19.44 1.03
C ASP A 9 5.09 -18.82 1.42
N CYS A 10 4.88 -18.56 2.72
CA CYS A 10 3.66 -17.92 3.20
C CYS A 10 3.51 -16.49 2.66
N TYR A 11 4.61 -15.73 2.59
CA TYR A 11 4.62 -14.37 2.04
C TYR A 11 4.28 -14.38 0.54
N VAL A 12 5.00 -15.18 -0.24
CA VAL A 12 4.80 -15.32 -1.70
C VAL A 12 3.38 -15.78 -2.00
N TYR A 13 2.87 -16.78 -1.28
CA TYR A 13 1.50 -17.23 -1.44
C TYR A 13 0.47 -16.12 -1.14
N THR A 14 0.71 -15.32 -0.10
CA THR A 14 -0.22 -14.27 0.32
C THR A 14 -0.21 -13.09 -0.64
N PHE A 15 0.95 -12.57 -1.01
CA PHE A 15 1.07 -11.29 -1.70
C PHE A 15 1.33 -11.43 -3.21
N ASP A 16 2.06 -12.46 -3.65
CA ASP A 16 2.41 -12.61 -5.07
C ASP A 16 1.36 -13.44 -5.81
N PHE A 17 0.90 -14.55 -5.20
CA PHE A 17 -0.14 -15.41 -5.78
C PHE A 17 -1.55 -15.02 -5.36
N GLY A 18 -1.69 -14.18 -4.34
CA GLY A 18 -2.96 -13.72 -3.82
C GLY A 18 -3.68 -12.75 -4.75
N LYS A 19 -4.70 -13.23 -5.47
CA LYS A 19 -5.46 -12.41 -6.43
C LYS A 19 -6.07 -11.13 -5.83
N LYS A 20 -6.46 -11.18 -4.56
CA LYS A 20 -7.12 -10.06 -3.85
C LYS A 20 -6.26 -9.47 -2.73
N THR A 21 -5.09 -10.04 -2.50
CA THR A 21 -4.20 -9.68 -1.40
C THR A 21 -2.85 -9.15 -1.87
N ASN A 22 -2.65 -8.97 -3.18
CA ASN A 22 -1.46 -8.32 -3.69
C ASN A 22 -1.35 -6.86 -3.18
N MET A 23 -0.13 -6.36 -3.11
CA MET A 23 0.16 -5.05 -2.52
C MET A 23 0.11 -3.88 -3.51
N TYR A 24 -0.40 -4.07 -4.73
CA TYR A 24 -0.59 -3.00 -5.70
C TYR A 24 -2.00 -2.43 -5.56
N LEU A 25 -2.12 -1.37 -4.78
CA LEU A 25 -3.41 -0.89 -4.26
C LEU A 25 -4.43 -0.58 -5.36
N THR A 26 -3.99 -0.05 -6.51
CA THR A 26 -4.89 0.35 -7.61
C THR A 26 -5.39 -0.83 -8.44
N TYR A 27 -4.69 -1.97 -8.37
CA TYR A 27 -4.97 -3.12 -9.23
C TYR A 27 -6.38 -3.67 -9.03
N MET A 28 -6.88 -3.70 -7.80
CA MET A 28 -8.21 -4.24 -7.51
C MET A 28 -9.36 -3.37 -8.05
N ASN A 29 -9.13 -2.07 -8.25
CA ASN A 29 -10.16 -1.15 -8.73
C ASN A 29 -10.23 -1.13 -10.25
N THR A 30 -9.07 -1.03 -10.90
CA THR A 30 -8.97 -0.76 -12.35
C THR A 30 -8.23 -1.84 -13.14
N GLY A 31 -7.64 -2.85 -12.49
CA GLY A 31 -6.91 -3.93 -13.17
C GLY A 31 -5.78 -3.39 -14.07
N GLU A 32 -5.74 -3.83 -15.33
CA GLU A 32 -4.77 -3.38 -16.34
C GLU A 32 -5.31 -2.28 -17.27
N GLN A 33 -6.34 -1.56 -16.83
CA GLN A 33 -6.98 -0.53 -17.65
C GLN A 33 -6.12 0.73 -17.79
N ARG A 34 -6.40 1.54 -18.82
CA ARG A 34 -5.66 2.77 -19.12
C ARG A 34 -5.71 3.77 -17.96
N GLU A 35 -6.84 3.80 -17.28
CA GLU A 35 -7.15 4.63 -16.12
C GLU A 35 -6.11 4.40 -15.01
N ARG A 36 -5.73 3.13 -14.76
CA ARG A 36 -4.66 2.80 -13.82
C ARG A 36 -3.34 3.46 -14.21
N GLY A 37 -2.98 3.40 -15.49
CA GLY A 37 -1.74 4.01 -15.98
C GLY A 37 -1.67 5.51 -15.73
N ILE A 38 -2.80 6.21 -15.82
CA ILE A 38 -2.90 7.65 -15.51
C ILE A 38 -2.71 7.87 -14.01
N GLU A 39 -3.38 7.09 -13.17
CA GLU A 39 -3.27 7.18 -11.71
C GLU A 39 -1.84 6.90 -11.21
N LEU A 40 -1.15 5.89 -11.77
CA LEU A 40 0.24 5.60 -11.46
C LEU A 40 1.17 6.74 -11.89
N LEU A 41 0.93 7.36 -13.04
CA LEU A 41 1.71 8.50 -13.51
C LEU A 41 1.54 9.72 -12.58
N GLU A 42 0.31 10.01 -12.17
CA GLU A 42 0.02 11.08 -11.21
C GLU A 42 0.71 10.84 -9.87
N LEU A 43 0.66 9.62 -9.35
CA LEU A 43 1.33 9.26 -8.10
C LEU A 43 2.86 9.40 -8.21
N LYS A 44 3.46 8.93 -9.30
CA LYS A 44 4.89 9.10 -9.55
C LYS A 44 5.31 10.57 -9.65
N GLN A 45 4.46 11.41 -10.25
CA GLN A 45 4.71 12.85 -10.31
C GLN A 45 4.60 13.51 -8.93
N HIS A 46 3.65 13.06 -8.10
CA HIS A 46 3.51 13.54 -6.72
C HIS A 46 4.78 13.26 -5.91
N TYR A 47 5.26 12.01 -5.90
CA TYR A 47 6.51 11.63 -5.25
C TYR A 47 7.68 12.51 -5.67
N LYS A 48 7.84 12.72 -6.98
CA LYS A 48 8.91 13.57 -7.53
C LYS A 48 8.82 15.02 -7.07
N LYS A 49 7.61 15.59 -6.98
CA LYS A 49 7.40 16.97 -6.52
C LYS A 49 7.75 17.14 -5.05
N SER A 50 7.51 16.12 -4.24
CA SER A 50 7.87 16.07 -2.83
C SER A 50 9.36 15.74 -2.58
N GLY A 51 10.17 15.63 -3.65
CA GLY A 51 11.60 15.32 -3.56
C GLY A 51 11.90 13.83 -3.31
N PHE A 52 10.89 12.96 -3.35
CA PHE A 52 11.05 11.52 -3.16
C PHE A 52 11.33 10.82 -4.49
N SER A 53 12.47 10.13 -4.57
CA SER A 53 12.88 9.40 -5.77
C SER A 53 12.49 7.93 -5.64
N VAL A 54 11.48 7.52 -6.40
CA VAL A 54 11.09 6.11 -6.52
C VAL A 54 12.00 5.35 -7.48
N THR A 55 12.29 4.10 -7.14
CA THR A 55 12.99 3.19 -8.05
C THR A 55 12.07 2.81 -9.21
N ASP A 56 12.63 2.56 -10.41
CA ASP A 56 11.85 2.06 -11.55
C ASP A 56 11.57 0.54 -11.48
N LYS A 57 11.89 -0.12 -10.36
CA LYS A 57 11.70 -1.57 -10.19
C LYS A 57 10.28 -1.94 -9.77
N GLU A 58 9.62 -1.05 -9.02
CA GLU A 58 8.27 -1.25 -8.51
C GLU A 58 7.34 -0.15 -9.02
N LEU A 59 6.06 -0.49 -9.12
CA LEU A 59 5.03 0.49 -9.44
C LEU A 59 4.81 1.44 -8.24
N PRO A 60 4.42 2.70 -8.49
CA PRO A 60 4.31 3.69 -7.43
C PRO A 60 3.19 3.38 -6.43
N ASP A 61 2.20 2.55 -6.78
CA ASP A 61 1.11 2.13 -5.89
C ASP A 61 1.43 0.88 -5.06
N TYR A 62 2.66 0.39 -5.11
CA TYR A 62 3.12 -0.69 -4.26
C TYR A 62 3.13 -0.24 -2.79
N LEU A 63 2.31 -0.87 -1.95
CA LEU A 63 2.07 -0.43 -0.57
C LEU A 63 3.36 -0.20 0.23
N PRO A 64 4.38 -1.09 0.24
CA PRO A 64 5.63 -0.81 0.94
C PRO A 64 6.35 0.47 0.49
N LEU A 65 6.41 0.73 -0.82
CA LEU A 65 7.01 1.95 -1.37
C LEU A 65 6.21 3.19 -0.96
N LEU A 66 4.87 3.08 -0.94
CA LEU A 66 3.99 4.14 -0.50
C LEU A 66 4.15 4.44 1.01
N LEU A 67 4.39 3.41 1.83
CA LEU A 67 4.72 3.58 3.25
C LEU A 67 6.12 4.20 3.46
N GLU A 68 7.10 3.83 2.64
CA GLU A 68 8.42 4.49 2.64
C GLU A 68 8.29 5.99 2.30
N PHE A 69 7.43 6.34 1.34
CA PHE A 69 7.13 7.72 1.03
C PHE A 69 6.56 8.44 2.26
N PHE A 70 5.55 7.88 2.94
CA PHE A 70 4.97 8.48 4.15
C PHE A 70 5.97 8.67 5.28
N ALA A 71 6.93 7.76 5.42
CA ALA A 71 7.96 7.88 6.45
C ALA A 71 8.97 9.02 6.19
N ASN A 72 9.09 9.50 4.94
CA ASN A 72 10.11 10.48 4.53
C ASN A 72 9.54 11.82 4.05
N ALA A 73 8.32 11.83 3.53
CA ALA A 73 7.66 13.03 3.05
C ALA A 73 7.11 13.86 4.21
N ASN A 74 6.90 15.16 3.96
CA ASN A 74 6.17 15.98 4.91
C ASN A 74 4.67 15.59 4.91
N GLU A 75 3.96 16.08 5.92
CA GLU A 75 2.54 15.78 6.12
C GLU A 75 1.66 16.32 4.98
N GLN A 76 1.94 17.52 4.47
CA GLN A 76 1.18 18.14 3.38
C GLN A 76 1.24 17.33 2.08
N ASP A 77 2.36 16.67 1.83
CA ASP A 77 2.56 15.78 0.69
C ASP A 77 1.96 14.38 0.93
N SER A 78 1.92 13.92 2.19
CA SER A 78 1.47 12.58 2.54
C SER A 78 -0.05 12.46 2.64
N GLU A 79 -0.72 13.46 3.24
CA GLU A 79 -2.16 13.44 3.52
C GLU A 79 -3.02 13.17 2.28
N PRO A 80 -2.81 13.83 1.11
CA PRO A 80 -3.65 13.60 -0.06
C PRO A 80 -3.55 12.14 -0.56
N ILE A 81 -2.38 11.53 -0.41
CA ILE A 81 -2.12 10.15 -0.86
C ILE A 81 -2.69 9.15 0.16
N MET A 82 -2.55 9.41 1.45
CA MET A 82 -3.18 8.60 2.51
C MET A 82 -4.70 8.57 2.33
N SER A 83 -5.32 9.75 2.21
CA SER A 83 -6.77 9.90 2.02
C SER A 83 -7.23 9.18 0.76
N LYS A 84 -6.48 9.29 -0.35
CA LYS A 84 -6.80 8.64 -1.62
C LYS A 84 -6.76 7.10 -1.57
N TYR A 85 -5.77 6.51 -0.91
CA TYR A 85 -5.55 5.05 -0.93
C TYR A 85 -6.04 4.32 0.33
N LYS A 86 -6.63 5.03 1.29
CA LYS A 86 -7.13 4.43 2.53
C LYS A 86 -8.14 3.31 2.30
N GLU A 87 -9.10 3.52 1.41
CA GLU A 87 -10.12 2.51 1.08
C GLU A 87 -9.48 1.25 0.45
N ASN A 88 -8.46 1.41 -0.38
CA ASN A 88 -7.71 0.29 -0.97
C ASN A 88 -6.95 -0.50 0.11
N MET A 89 -6.32 0.18 1.09
CA MET A 89 -5.67 -0.48 2.23
C MET A 89 -6.68 -1.19 3.13
N GLN A 90 -7.86 -0.60 3.35
CA GLN A 90 -8.95 -1.24 4.08
C GLN A 90 -9.48 -2.49 3.36
N ALA A 91 -9.62 -2.44 2.02
CA ALA A 91 -10.02 -3.59 1.24
C ALA A 91 -9.00 -4.73 1.36
N LEU A 92 -7.70 -4.42 1.26
CA LEU A 92 -6.63 -5.39 1.49
C LEU A 92 -6.69 -5.98 2.91
N HIS A 93 -6.93 -5.15 3.93
CA HIS A 93 -7.08 -5.59 5.32
C HIS A 93 -8.23 -6.57 5.52
N VAL A 94 -9.40 -6.27 4.94
CA VAL A 94 -10.55 -7.17 4.95
C VAL A 94 -10.20 -8.51 4.31
N GLN A 95 -9.50 -8.52 3.17
CA GLN A 95 -9.11 -9.76 2.50
C GLN A 95 -8.10 -10.59 3.31
N LEU A 96 -7.13 -9.93 3.96
CA LEU A 96 -6.20 -10.62 4.87
C LEU A 96 -6.92 -11.20 6.09
N LYS A 97 -7.91 -10.48 6.62
CA LYS A 97 -8.73 -10.94 7.76
C LYS A 97 -9.62 -12.12 7.42
N GLU A 98 -10.30 -12.08 6.27
CA GLU A 98 -11.13 -13.18 5.78
C GLU A 98 -10.30 -14.46 5.53
N ALA A 99 -9.02 -14.30 5.19
CA ALA A 99 -8.08 -15.40 4.99
C ALA A 99 -7.39 -15.90 6.27
N ASP A 100 -7.71 -15.36 7.45
CA ASP A 100 -7.01 -15.62 8.72
C ASP A 100 -5.48 -15.47 8.59
N SER A 101 -5.06 -14.43 7.84
CA SER A 101 -3.66 -14.22 7.50
C SER A 101 -2.87 -13.68 8.68
N MET A 102 -1.67 -14.21 8.89
CA MET A 102 -0.73 -13.69 9.90
C MET A 102 -0.28 -12.25 9.64
N TYR A 103 -0.51 -11.72 8.44
CA TYR A 103 -0.18 -10.34 8.07
C TYR A 103 -1.33 -9.36 8.33
N GLU A 104 -2.53 -9.83 8.66
CA GLU A 104 -3.68 -8.96 8.98
C GLU A 104 -3.36 -7.95 10.08
N PRO A 105 -2.71 -8.31 11.21
CA PRO A 105 -2.46 -7.37 12.29
C PRO A 105 -1.50 -6.25 11.90
N ILE A 106 -0.59 -6.51 10.96
CA ILE A 106 0.35 -5.51 10.45
C ILE A 106 -0.42 -4.44 9.68
N LEU A 107 -1.32 -4.85 8.80
CA LEU A 107 -2.10 -3.90 8.02
C LEU A 107 -3.12 -3.15 8.89
N ALA A 108 -3.67 -3.81 9.92
CA ALA A 108 -4.50 -3.15 10.93
C ALA A 108 -3.73 -2.02 11.65
N ALA A 109 -2.47 -2.27 12.02
CA ALA A 109 -1.61 -1.26 12.65
C ALA A 109 -1.28 -0.08 11.73
N VAL A 110 -1.03 -0.36 10.43
CA VAL A 110 -0.83 0.68 9.42
C VAL A 110 -2.07 1.57 9.28
N LEU A 111 -3.26 0.98 9.18
CA LEU A 111 -4.51 1.73 9.09
C LEU A 111 -4.76 2.59 10.34
N LEU A 112 -4.50 2.03 11.53
CA LEU A 112 -4.60 2.78 12.78
C LEU A 112 -3.64 3.98 12.81
N ALA A 113 -2.41 3.79 12.35
CA ALA A 113 -1.42 4.87 12.28
C ALA A 113 -1.87 5.99 11.33
N ILE A 114 -2.41 5.63 10.16
CA ILE A 114 -2.99 6.60 9.21
C ILE A 114 -4.14 7.37 9.84
N ASP A 115 -5.07 6.68 10.53
CA ASP A 115 -6.20 7.32 11.21
C ASP A 115 -5.76 8.31 12.28
N THR A 116 -4.74 7.95 13.08
CA THR A 116 -4.21 8.86 14.10
C THR A 116 -3.55 10.10 13.51
N TRP A 117 -3.00 9.98 12.30
CA TRP A 117 -2.39 11.10 11.59
C TRP A 117 -3.46 12.09 11.11
N SER A 118 -4.57 11.59 10.57
CA SER A 118 -5.70 12.41 10.10
C SER A 118 -6.44 13.17 11.22
N VAL A 119 -6.28 12.76 12.47
CA VAL A 119 -6.89 13.44 13.63
C VAL A 119 -6.03 14.64 14.10
N GLN A 120 -4.73 14.66 13.80
CA GLN A 120 -3.84 15.76 14.19
C GLN A 120 -3.92 16.96 13.23
N THR A 121 -4.46 16.76 12.03
CA THR A 121 -4.54 17.77 10.96
C THR A 121 -5.88 18.53 10.89
N ASN A 122 -6.84 18.19 11.75
CA ASN A 122 -8.11 18.91 11.93
C ASN A 122 -8.10 19.76 13.21
#